data_AF-X0VS76-F1
#
_entry.id   AF-X0VS76-F1
#
_cell.length_a   1.000
_cell.length_b   1.000
_cell.length_c   1.000
_cell.angle_alpha   90.00
_cell.angle_beta   90.00
_cell.angle_gamma   90.00
#
_symmetry.space_group_name_H-M   'P 1'
#
loop_
_entity.id
_entity.type
_entity.pdbx_description
1 polymer ?
#
loop_
_entity_poly.entity_id
_entity_poly.type
_entity_poly.pdbx_seq_one_letter_code
_entity_poly.pdbx_strand_id
1 'polypeptide(L)' 'MRERSAGKTQEQAAAKANLSSRKTVRKYEFLGKLPSELKKAREYRTRSDPFEEDWAEVERMLEKAPELEAKTL' A
#
# COMPACT_ATOMS: atom_id res chain seq x y z
N MET A 1 12.89 5.46 -15.88
CA MET A 1 12.83 6.94 -15.99
C MET A 1 13.11 7.35 -17.43
N ARG A 2 12.08 7.63 -18.24
CA ARG A 2 12.19 7.87 -19.71
C ARG A 2 13.12 9.02 -20.09
N GLU A 3 13.13 10.08 -19.29
CA GLU A 3 14.00 11.25 -19.52
C GLU A 3 15.49 10.93 -19.31
N ARG A 4 15.79 10.00 -18.39
CA ARG A 4 17.16 9.59 -18.08
C ARG A 4 17.73 8.67 -19.15
N SER A 5 16.91 7.79 -19.73
CA SER A 5 17.28 7.03 -20.94
C SER A 5 17.47 7.92 -22.18
N ALA A 6 16.89 9.12 -22.19
CA ALA A 6 17.06 10.11 -23.26
C ALA A 6 18.26 11.05 -23.04
N GLY A 7 19.15 10.75 -22.08
CA GLY A 7 20.37 11.52 -21.82
C GLY A 7 20.20 12.80 -20.99
N LYS A 8 19.01 13.09 -20.46
CA LYS A 8 18.76 14.30 -19.67
C LYS A 8 19.31 14.19 -18.25
N THR A 9 19.61 15.32 -17.61
CA THR A 9 20.10 15.33 -16.22
C THR A 9 19.01 14.89 -15.22
N GLN A 10 19.40 14.60 -13.98
CA GLN A 10 18.43 14.26 -12.92
C GLN A 10 17.52 15.45 -12.58
N GLU A 11 18.02 16.68 -12.68
CA GLU A 11 17.27 17.92 -12.49
C GLU A 11 16.22 18.11 -13.59
N GLN A 12 16.60 17.92 -14.86
CA GLN A 12 15.67 18.01 -15.99
C GLN A 12 14.59 16.92 -15.91
N ALA A 13 14.98 15.71 -15.54
CA ALA A 13 14.05 14.60 -15.34
C ALA A 13 13.09 14.87 -14.16
N ALA A 14 13.57 15.48 -13.07
CA ALA A 14 12.74 15.87 -11.94
C ALA A 14 11.71 16.93 -12.34
N ALA A 15 12.14 17.99 -13.02
CA ALA A 15 11.25 19.04 -13.52
C ALA A 15 10.19 18.48 -14.48
N LYS A 16 10.58 17.60 -15.41
CA LYS A 16 9.66 16.97 -16.36
C LYS A 16 8.65 16.03 -15.70
N ALA A 17 9.08 15.30 -14.66
CA ALA A 17 8.24 14.38 -13.89
C ALA A 17 7.48 15.05 -12.74
N ASN A 18 7.55 16.39 -12.63
CA ASN A 18 6.98 17.17 -11.52
C ASN A 18 7.41 16.67 -10.13
N LEU A 19 8.68 16.28 -9.99
CA LEU A 19 9.29 15.85 -8.74
C LEU A 19 10.06 17.03 -8.12
N SER A 20 9.87 17.25 -6.82
CA SER A 20 10.50 18.37 -6.10
C SER A 20 12.02 18.24 -5.93
N SER A 21 12.62 17.08 -6.19
CA SER A 21 14.06 16.87 -6.00
C SER A 21 14.66 15.85 -6.97
N ARG A 22 15.85 16.16 -7.48
CA ARG A 22 16.73 15.22 -8.19
C ARG A 22 17.06 13.97 -7.36
N LYS A 23 17.04 14.07 -6.03
CA LYS A 23 17.30 12.92 -5.14
C LYS A 23 16.23 11.84 -5.30
N THR A 24 14.98 12.24 -5.53
CA THR A 24 13.87 11.35 -5.80
C THR A 24 14.06 10.62 -7.14
N VAL A 25 14.54 11.32 -8.17
CA VAL A 25 14.93 10.71 -9.45
C VAL A 25 16.01 9.66 -9.24
N ARG A 26 17.12 10.04 -8.58
CA ARG A 26 18.23 9.12 -8.27
C ARG A 26 17.76 7.85 -7.54
N LYS A 27 16.85 7.99 -6.57
CA LYS A 27 16.27 6.88 -5.83
C LYS A 27 15.52 5.92 -6.75
N TYR A 28 14.63 6.42 -7.62
CA TYR A 28 13.86 5.58 -8.52
C TYR A 28 14.69 4.96 -9.64
N GLU A 29 15.75 5.65 -10.10
CA GLU A 29 16.74 5.06 -11.01
C GLU A 29 17.46 3.88 -10.37
N PHE A 30 17.97 4.06 -9.15
CA PHE A 30 18.68 3.01 -8.42
C PHE A 30 17.80 1.81 -8.12
N LEU A 31 16.54 2.04 -7.73
CA LEU A 31 15.60 0.98 -7.39
C LEU A 31 14.99 0.28 -8.62
N GLY A 32 15.05 0.89 -9.81
CA GLY A 32 14.39 0.39 -11.01
C GLY A 32 12.87 0.26 -10.90
N LYS A 33 12.26 0.88 -9.88
CA LYS A 33 10.83 0.77 -9.52
C LYS A 33 10.11 2.10 -9.60
N LEU A 34 8.84 2.04 -9.96
CA LEU A 34 7.91 3.17 -9.96
C LEU A 34 7.47 3.53 -8.52
N PRO A 35 7.00 4.78 -8.29
CA PRO A 35 6.49 5.18 -6.98
C PRO A 35 5.34 4.29 -6.47
N SER A 36 4.49 3.81 -7.38
CA SER A 36 3.39 2.88 -7.08
C SER A 36 3.87 1.52 -6.59
N GLU A 37 4.98 1.01 -7.12
CA GLU A 37 5.57 -0.28 -6.72
C GLU A 37 6.32 -0.20 -5.38
N LEU A 38 6.64 1.01 -4.94
CA LEU A 38 7.28 1.26 -3.63
C LEU A 38 6.25 1.53 -2.52
N LYS A 39 4.97 1.62 -2.86
CA LYS A 39 3.89 1.81 -1.89
C LYS A 39 3.75 0.53 -1.07
N LYS A 40 4.04 0.60 0.24
CA LYS A 40 3.77 -0.48 1.19
C LYS A 40 2.37 -0.32 1.77
N ALA A 41 1.66 -1.44 1.95
CA ALA A 41 0.45 -1.45 2.75
C ALA A 41 0.77 -0.97 4.17
N ARG A 42 -0.12 -0.16 4.74
CA ARG A 42 0.01 0.28 6.13
C ARG A 42 -0.56 -0.81 7.01
N GLU A 43 0.25 -1.33 7.92
CA GLU A 43 -0.16 -2.39 8.86
C GLU A 43 -0.84 -1.82 10.10
N TYR A 44 -0.67 -0.52 10.38
CA TYR A 44 -1.27 0.07 11.56
C TYR A 44 -2.78 0.22 11.40
N ARG A 45 -3.53 -0.41 12.31
CA ARG A 45 -4.94 -0.13 12.54
C ARG A 45 -5.04 1.16 13.34
N THR A 46 -5.77 2.15 12.83
CA THR A 46 -6.01 3.43 13.54
C THR A 46 -7.09 3.32 14.61
N ARG A 47 -7.76 2.16 14.71
CA ARG A 47 -8.80 1.84 15.68
C ARG A 47 -8.67 0.37 16.08
N SER A 48 -9.01 0.05 17.32
CA SER A 48 -9.19 -1.33 17.76
C SER A 48 -10.31 -2.00 16.95
N ASP A 49 -10.31 -3.34 16.92
CA ASP A 49 -11.39 -4.10 16.29
C ASP A 49 -12.70 -3.84 17.07
N PRO A 50 -13.75 -3.27 16.44
CA PRO A 50 -15.01 -3.01 17.14
C PRO A 50 -15.75 -4.28 17.56
N PHE A 51 -15.39 -5.45 17.03
CA PHE A 51 -16.01 -6.74 17.32
C PHE A 51 -15.09 -7.70 18.09
N GLU A 52 -14.03 -7.18 18.72
CA GLU A 52 -13.03 -7.99 19.43
C GLU A 52 -13.68 -8.93 20.47
N GLU A 53 -14.72 -8.45 21.15
CA GLU A 53 -15.47 -9.21 22.17
C GLU A 53 -16.45 -10.23 21.57
N ASP A 54 -16.97 -9.96 20.36
CA ASP A 54 -17.99 -10.79 19.71
C ASP A 54 -17.41 -12.04 19.03
N TRP A 55 -16.12 -12.02 18.65
CA TRP A 55 -15.49 -13.12 17.92
C TRP A 55 -15.60 -14.48 18.61
N ALA A 56 -15.44 -14.51 19.94
CA ALA A 56 -15.56 -15.75 20.71
C ALA A 56 -16.98 -16.33 20.65
N GLU A 57 -18.00 -15.50 20.51
CA GLU A 57 -19.38 -15.95 20.34
C GLU A 57 -19.63 -16.49 18.94
N VAL A 58 -19.17 -15.76 17.92
CA VAL A 58 -19.29 -16.17 16.51
C VAL A 58 -18.62 -17.52 16.27
N GLU A 59 -17.43 -17.75 16.83
CA GLU A 59 -16.71 -19.03 16.72
C GLU A 59 -17.54 -20.19 17.30
N ARG A 60 -18.11 -20.02 18.50
CA ARG A 60 -18.99 -21.03 19.11
C ARG A 60 -20.25 -21.30 18.30
N MET A 61 -20.80 -20.28 17.65
CA MET A 61 -21.97 -20.44 16.79
C MET A 61 -21.64 -21.26 15.54
N LEU A 62 -20.51 -20.98 14.90
CA LEU A 62 -20.02 -21.69 13.72
C LEU A 62 -19.62 -23.14 14.02
N GLU A 63 -19.02 -23.40 15.18
CA GLU A 63 -18.74 -24.77 15.63
C GLU A 63 -20.01 -25.60 15.80
N LYS A 64 -21.08 -24.98 16.32
CA LYS A 64 -22.37 -25.66 16.56
C LYS A 64 -23.23 -25.81 15.31
N ALA A 65 -23.17 -24.83 14.41
CA ALA A 65 -23.92 -24.80 13.16
C ALA A 65 -22.99 -24.32 12.04
N PRO A 66 -22.21 -25.22 11.43
CA PRO A 66 -21.28 -24.86 10.34
C PRO A 66 -21.97 -24.27 9.11
N GLU A 67 -23.28 -24.52 8.95
CA GLU A 67 -24.12 -23.99 7.88
C GLU A 67 -24.64 -22.57 8.14
N LEU A 68 -24.31 -21.97 9.28
CA LEU A 68 -24.74 -20.62 9.64
C LEU A 68 -24.18 -19.59 8.62
N GLU A 69 -25.07 -18.82 8.01
CA GLU A 69 -24.72 -17.81 7.02
C GLU A 69 -24.78 -16.40 7.62
N ALA A 70 -23.70 -15.63 7.46
CA ALA A 70 -23.68 -14.22 7.81
C ALA A 70 -24.48 -13.40 6.79
N LYS A 71 -25.59 -12.79 7.21
CA LYS A 71 -26.47 -12.00 6.32
C LYS A 71 -26.18 -10.49 6.33
N THR A 72 -25.52 -9.99 7.35
CA THR A 72 -25.22 -8.55 7.54
C THR A 72 -23.99 -8.39 8.44
N LEU A 73 -23.23 -7.31 8.20
CA LEU A 73 -22.13 -6.80 9.05
C LEU A 73 -22.48 -5.40 9.52
#